data_AF-A0A378N9H5-F1
#
_entry.id   AF-A0A378N9H5-F1
#
_cell.length_a   1.000
_cell.length_b   1.000
_cell.length_c   1.000
_cell.angle_alpha   90.00
_cell.angle_beta   90.00
_cell.angle_gamma   90.00
#
_symmetry.space_group_name_H-M   'P 1'
#
loop_
_entity.id
_entity.type
_entity.pdbx_description
1 polymer ?
#
loop_
_entity_poly.entity_id
_entity_poly.type
_entity_poly.pdbx_seq_one_letter_code
_entity_poly.pdbx_strand_id
1 'polypeptide(L)'
;MRIPRIYQPQPLAGLQSCVLSEDAANHVGRVLRMKQGEQIILFDGSNHVFHATLQAVEKKQIIAKIDSSELDDRESNLPIHLGQVISRGDRMEFTIQKSVELG
;
A
#
# COMPACT_ATOMS: atom_id res chain seq x y z
N MET A 1 2.19 18.27 0.72
CA MET A 1 2.73 16.94 0.34
C MET A 1 1.62 15.92 0.50
N ARG A 2 1.51 14.95 -0.42
CA ARG A 2 0.49 13.89 -0.37
C ARG A 2 0.93 12.81 0.63
N ILE A 3 0.03 12.33 1.49
CA ILE A 3 0.30 11.21 2.40
C ILE A 3 0.49 9.94 1.54
N PRO A 4 1.61 9.22 1.65
CA PRO A 4 1.88 8.05 0.82
C PRO A 4 0.97 6.88 1.18
N ARG A 5 0.52 6.14 0.17
CA ARG A 5 -0.27 4.91 0.31
C ARG A 5 0.64 3.71 0.16
N ILE A 6 0.61 2.80 1.13
CA ILE A 6 1.51 1.65 1.19
C ILE A 6 0.67 0.38 1.33
N TYR A 7 0.89 -0.58 0.44
CA TYR A 7 0.25 -1.87 0.51
C TYR A 7 0.86 -2.70 1.65
N GLN A 8 0.02 -3.33 2.47
CA GLN A 8 0.42 -4.26 3.51
C GLN A 8 -0.41 -5.55 3.36
N PRO A 9 0.21 -6.70 3.06
CA PRO A 9 -0.53 -7.91 2.68
C PRO A 9 -1.23 -8.62 3.85
N GLN A 10 -1.00 -8.18 5.09
CA GLN A 10 -1.62 -8.76 6.28
C GLN A 10 -2.87 -7.98 6.65
N PRO A 11 -3.96 -8.64 7.06
CA PRO A 11 -5.19 -7.97 7.50
C PRO A 11 -4.92 -7.00 8.66
N LEU A 12 -5.40 -5.76 8.52
CA LEU A 12 -5.17 -4.70 9.50
C LEU A 12 -6.38 -4.41 10.40
N ALA A 13 -7.55 -4.94 10.06
CA ALA A 13 -8.77 -4.74 10.81
C ALA A 13 -8.63 -5.17 12.28
N GLY A 14 -8.96 -4.26 13.20
CA GLY A 14 -8.90 -4.50 14.65
C GLY A 14 -7.50 -4.39 15.28
N LEU A 15 -6.44 -4.15 14.49
CA LEU A 15 -5.11 -3.91 15.01
C LEU A 15 -4.94 -2.46 15.48
N GLN A 16 -4.18 -2.27 16.56
CA GLN A 16 -3.77 -0.94 17.03
C GLN A 16 -2.39 -0.52 16.47
N SER A 17 -1.57 -1.51 16.11
CA SER A 17 -0.28 -1.31 15.49
C SER A 17 0.10 -2.53 14.65
N CYS A 18 0.98 -2.33 13.68
CA CYS A 18 1.53 -3.40 12.85
C CYS A 18 3.00 -3.16 12.54
N VAL A 19 3.75 -4.26 12.36
CA VAL A 19 5.08 -4.22 11.77
C VAL A 19 4.90 -4.24 10.25
N LEU A 20 5.50 -3.28 9.55
CA LEU A 20 5.45 -3.25 8.09
C LEU A 20 6.15 -4.48 7.51
N SER A 21 5.60 -5.02 6.42
CA SER A 21 6.27 -6.04 5.62
C SER A 21 7.62 -5.53 5.12
N GLU A 22 8.52 -6.44 4.72
CA GLU A 22 9.86 -6.07 4.26
C GLU A 22 9.82 -5.08 3.08
N ASP A 23 8.93 -5.30 2.12
CA ASP A 23 8.75 -4.41 0.97
C ASP A 23 8.23 -3.03 1.38
N ALA A 24 7.22 -2.98 2.24
CA ALA A 24 6.67 -1.75 2.78
C ALA A 24 7.71 -0.98 3.60
N ALA A 25 8.48 -1.67 4.44
CA ALA A 25 9.54 -1.08 5.25
C ALA A 25 10.67 -0.50 4.39
N ASN A 26 11.08 -1.23 3.33
CA ASN A 26 12.07 -0.76 2.37
C ASN A 26 11.57 0.50 1.63
N HIS A 27 10.32 0.49 1.16
CA HIS A 27 9.73 1.64 0.47
C HIS A 27 9.64 2.87 1.39
N VAL A 28 9.11 2.72 2.60
CA VAL A 28 8.93 3.81 3.57
C VAL A 28 10.27 4.34 4.09
N GLY A 29 11.15 3.45 4.58
CA GLY A 29 12.38 3.85 5.27
C GLY A 29 13.52 4.24 4.34
N ARG A 30 13.72 3.53 3.22
CA ARG A 30 14.88 3.73 2.34
C ARG A 30 14.59 4.62 1.14
N VAL A 31 13.44 4.43 0.49
CA VAL A 31 13.08 5.16 -0.74
C VAL A 31 12.45 6.50 -0.37
N LEU A 32 11.39 6.49 0.44
CA LEU A 32 10.69 7.71 0.87
C LEU A 32 11.42 8.44 2.02
N ARG A 33 12.29 7.73 2.76
CA ARG A 33 13.09 8.27 3.88
C ARG A 33 12.24 8.91 4.98
N MET A 34 11.07 8.34 5.22
CA MET A 34 10.13 8.83 6.21
C MET A 34 10.66 8.63 7.64
N LYS A 35 10.26 9.50 8.54
CA LYS A 35 10.68 9.48 9.95
C LYS A 35 9.54 9.12 10.89
N GLN A 36 9.91 8.76 12.12
CA GLN A 36 8.95 8.61 13.21
C GLN A 36 8.08 9.88 13.34
N GLY A 37 6.78 9.69 13.54
CA GLY A 37 5.77 10.75 13.61
C GLY A 37 5.16 11.14 12.26
N GLU A 38 5.71 10.68 11.14
CA GLU A 38 5.10 10.92 9.83
C GLU A 38 3.92 9.98 9.56
N GLN A 39 2.97 10.47 8.77
CA GLN A 39 1.73 9.77 8.45
C GLN A 39 1.85 8.96 7.16
N ILE A 40 1.24 7.79 7.15
CA ILE A 40 1.06 6.92 5.99
C ILE A 40 -0.39 6.43 5.94
N ILE A 41 -0.83 6.02 4.76
CA ILE A 41 -2.10 5.29 4.60
C ILE A 41 -1.75 3.85 4.23
N LEU A 42 -2.17 2.90 5.06
CA LEU A 42 -2.03 1.48 4.78
C LEU A 42 -3.31 0.95 4.12
N PHE A 43 -3.16 -0.04 3.25
CA PHE A 43 -4.28 -0.79 2.67
C PHE A 43 -3.88 -2.25 2.48
N ASP A 44 -4.83 -3.16 2.70
CA ASP A 44 -4.60 -4.61 2.73
C ASP A 44 -5.43 -5.40 1.69
N GLY A 45 -6.14 -4.69 0.81
CA GLY A 45 -7.01 -5.30 -0.21
C GLY A 45 -8.44 -5.58 0.26
N SER A 46 -8.81 -5.20 1.49
CA SER A 46 -10.18 -5.35 2.01
C SER A 46 -11.15 -4.19 1.66
N ASN A 47 -10.78 -3.35 0.68
CA ASN A 47 -11.41 -2.05 0.38
C ASN A 47 -11.43 -1.06 1.55
N HIS A 48 -10.73 -1.35 2.64
CA HIS A 48 -10.48 -0.41 3.72
C HIS A 48 -9.10 0.22 3.59
N VAL A 49 -9.01 1.45 4.06
CA VAL A 49 -7.75 2.14 4.28
C VAL A 49 -7.58 2.46 5.75
N PHE A 50 -6.34 2.42 6.19
CA PHE A 50 -5.95 2.58 7.58
C PHE A 50 -5.00 3.77 7.67
N HIS A 51 -5.46 4.86 8.29
CA HIS A 51 -4.61 6.00 8.59
C HIS A 51 -3.68 5.59 9.72
N ALA A 52 -2.38 5.74 9.48
CA ALA A 52 -1.38 5.29 10.43
C ALA A 52 -0.24 6.29 10.59
N THR A 53 0.34 6.31 11.77
CA THR A 53 1.51 7.13 12.10
C THR A 53 2.70 6.22 12.37
N LEU A 54 3.85 6.55 11.80
CA LEU A 54 5.09 5.81 12.04
C LEU A 54 5.53 5.97 13.50
N GLN A 55 5.40 4.89 14.28
CA GLN A 55 5.77 4.88 15.70
C GLN A 55 7.27 4.62 15.89
N ALA A 56 7.88 3.80 15.04
CA ALA A 56 9.31 3.54 15.05
C ALA A 56 9.82 3.28 13.63
N VAL A 57 10.95 3.89 13.27
CA VAL A 57 11.64 3.69 11.98
C VAL A 57 13.07 3.27 12.27
N GLU A 58 13.30 1.97 12.39
CA GLU A 58 14.60 1.39 12.68
C GLU A 58 15.15 0.65 11.46
N LYS A 59 16.47 0.41 11.43
CA LYS A 59 17.11 -0.33 10.33
C LYS A 59 16.54 -1.73 10.11
N LYS A 60 16.00 -2.35 11.16
CA LYS A 60 15.52 -3.74 11.14
C LYS A 60 14.01 -3.84 10.95
N GLN A 61 13.24 -2.86 11.43
CA GLN A 61 11.79 -2.91 11.45
C GLN A 61 11.21 -1.50 11.45
N ILE A 62 10.05 -1.36 10.82
CA ILE A 62 9.23 -0.15 10.89
C ILE A 62 7.88 -0.53 11.51
N ILE A 63 7.49 0.20 12.54
CA ILE A 63 6.24 0.00 13.27
C ILE A 63 5.32 1.17 12.97
N ALA A 64 4.12 0.86 12.49
CA ALA A 64 3.06 1.83 12.27
C ALA A 64 1.96 1.62 13.32
N LYS A 65 1.51 2.72 13.94
CA LYS A 65 0.33 2.75 14.78
C LYS A 65 -0.87 3.09 13.92
N ILE A 66 -1.93 2.30 14.01
CA ILE A 66 -3.19 2.54 13.28
C ILE A 66 -4.03 3.52 14.10
N ASP A 67 -4.34 4.66 13.51
CA ASP A 67 -5.10 5.73 14.16
C ASP A 67 -6.59 5.66 13.83
N SER A 68 -6.94 5.29 12.59
CA SER A 68 -8.33 5.05 12.17
C SER A 68 -8.40 4.14 10.95
N SER A 69 -9.58 3.57 10.72
CA SER A 69 -9.92 2.81 9.51
C SER A 69 -11.17 3.38 8.86
N GLU A 70 -11.22 3.42 7.54
CA GLU A 70 -12.40 3.81 6.78
C GLU A 70 -12.56 2.92 5.55
N LEU A 71 -13.81 2.72 5.13
CA LEU A 71 -14.13 2.10 3.84
C LEU A 71 -13.81 3.12 2.75
N ASP A 72 -12.93 2.74 1.82
CA ASP A 72 -12.49 3.55 0.66
C ASP A 72 -12.54 2.64 -0.57
N ASP A 73 -13.76 2.25 -0.92
CA ASP A 73 -14.03 1.41 -2.09
C ASP A 73 -13.94 2.24 -3.37
N ARG A 74 -12.96 1.89 -4.21
CA ARG A 74 -12.67 2.55 -5.49
C ARG A 74 -12.83 1.60 -6.68
N GLU A 75 -13.40 0.42 -6.44
CA GLU A 75 -13.53 -0.61 -7.45
C GLU A 75 -14.61 -0.24 -8.47
N SER A 76 -14.39 -0.67 -9.72
CA SER A 76 -15.42 -0.59 -10.75
C SER A 76 -16.47 -1.66 -10.54
N ASN A 77 -17.75 -1.34 -10.77
CA ASN A 77 -18.82 -2.33 -10.77
C ASN A 77 -18.76 -3.31 -11.97
N LEU A 78 -17.87 -3.06 -12.94
CA LEU A 78 -17.71 -3.89 -14.12
C LEU A 78 -16.52 -4.84 -13.95
N PRO A 79 -16.72 -6.15 -13.74
CA PRO A 79 -15.61 -7.10 -13.65
C PRO A 79 -15.01 -7.35 -15.02
N ILE A 80 -13.75 -6.96 -15.21
CA ILE A 80 -13.00 -7.17 -16.46
C ILE A 80 -11.94 -8.24 -16.24
N HIS A 81 -11.94 -9.27 -17.08
CA HIS A 81 -10.86 -10.26 -17.15
C HIS A 81 -10.02 -10.02 -18.41
N LEU A 82 -8.80 -9.48 -18.23
CA LEU A 82 -7.89 -9.14 -19.33
C LEU A 82 -7.08 -10.37 -19.78
N GLY A 83 -7.36 -10.87 -20.98
CA GLY A 83 -6.53 -11.88 -21.66
C GLY A 83 -5.36 -11.25 -22.43
N GLN A 84 -4.22 -11.03 -21.76
CA GLN A 84 -3.03 -10.40 -22.36
C GLN A 84 -1.97 -11.41 -22.81
N VAL A 85 -1.54 -11.35 -24.06
CA VAL A 85 -0.40 -12.13 -24.57
C VAL A 85 0.92 -11.52 -24.09
N ILE A 86 1.91 -12.36 -23.76
CA ILE A 86 3.24 -11.92 -23.31
C ILE A 86 3.88 -11.01 -24.36
N SER A 87 4.15 -9.78 -23.94
CA SER A 87 4.81 -8.75 -24.74
C SER A 87 6.28 -8.62 -24.35
N ARG A 88 7.12 -8.13 -25.27
CA ARG A 88 8.55 -7.90 -25.02
C ARG A 88 8.81 -6.49 -24.48
N GLY A 89 9.84 -6.39 -23.63
CA GLY A 89 10.27 -5.13 -23.02
C GLY A 89 9.17 -4.49 -22.17
N ASP A 90 9.22 -3.17 -22.06
CA ASP A 90 8.42 -2.36 -21.14
C ASP A 90 6.91 -2.36 -21.46
N ARG A 91 6.49 -2.94 -22.60
CA ARG A 91 5.08 -3.00 -22.99
C ARG A 91 4.24 -3.81 -22.01
N MET A 92 4.79 -4.88 -21.46
CA MET A 92 4.07 -5.69 -20.48
C MET A 92 3.85 -4.91 -19.18
N GLU A 93 4.90 -4.26 -18.67
CA GLU A 93 4.85 -3.44 -17.46
C GLU A 93 3.86 -2.28 -17.61
N PHE A 94 3.88 -1.59 -18.77
CA PHE A 94 2.90 -0.56 -19.09
C PHE A 94 1.46 -1.10 -19.09
N THR A 95 1.26 -2.29 -19.67
CA THR A 95 -0.07 -2.92 -19.72
C THR A 95 -0.58 -3.24 -18.31
N ILE A 96 0.27 -3.84 -17.46
CA ILE A 96 -0.06 -4.13 -16.06
C ILE A 96 -0.38 -2.85 -15.29
N GLN A 97 0.44 -1.81 -15.44
CA GLN A 97 0.21 -0.54 -14.77
C GLN A 97 -1.12 0.08 -15.17
N LYS A 98 -1.40 0.17 -16.48
CA LYS A 98 -2.62 0.83 -16.98
C LYS A 98 -3.87 0.00 -16.81
N SER A 99 -3.78 -1.32 -16.82
CA SER A 99 -4.94 -2.15 -16.48
C SER A 99 -5.35 -1.90 -15.03
N VAL A 100 -4.41 -1.90 -14.08
CA VAL A 100 -4.70 -1.66 -12.65
C VAL A 100 -5.21 -0.23 -12.39
N GLU A 101 -4.74 0.77 -13.13
CA GLU A 101 -5.23 2.15 -13.00
C GLU A 101 -6.67 2.33 -13.51
N LEU A 102 -7.15 1.46 -14.42
CA LEU A 102 -8.47 1.53 -15.04
C LEU A 102 -9.56 0.74 -14.29
N GLY A 103 -9.19 0.07 -13.20
CA GLY A 103 -10.05 -0.80 -12.39
C GLY A 103 -9.66 -2.26 -12.55
#